data_AF-A0A6P6UIN7-F1
#
_entry.id   AF-A0A6P6UIN7-F1
#
_cell.length_a   1.000
_cell.length_b   1.000
_cell.length_c   1.000
_cell.angle_alpha   90.00
_cell.angle_beta   90.00
_cell.angle_gamma   90.00
#
_symmetry.space_group_name_H-M   'P 1'
#
loop_
_entity.id
_entity.type
_entity.pdbx_description
1 polymer ?
#
loop_
_entity_poly.entity_id
_entity_poly.type
_entity_poly.pdbx_seq_one_letter_code
_entity_poly.pdbx_strand_id
1 'polypeptide(L)'
;MALVEFAYNNSYYSSIQMAPYEALYGRKCRSPIFWDEVGERRVLDPVAVPWIEDAYERVKVIRQRLQIAQSRQKSYADNRRKDLKFEVANKVFLKVTPLRSLTAGKGKKLQPRYVGPFKILPRVGNVAYRSIIQTPLMYIDIDESLTYEERPVQILDRKVKELRTKQIPLVKVLWRNHEVEESTWEVEEDIRAKYPKLFSDQCQNFEDEIL
;
A
#
# COMPACT_ATOMS: atom_id res chain seq x y z
N MET A 1 25.58 9.06 7.64
CA MET A 1 25.15 8.23 6.48
C MET A 1 26.32 7.57 5.74
N ALA A 2 27.46 8.24 5.53
CA ALA A 2 28.60 7.69 4.77
C ALA A 2 29.13 6.31 5.23
N LEU A 3 29.19 6.06 6.55
CA LEU A 3 29.73 4.80 7.08
C LEU A 3 28.82 3.58 6.83
N VAL A 4 27.50 3.79 6.82
CA VAL A 4 26.51 2.72 6.60
C VAL A 4 26.56 2.24 5.15
N GLU A 5 26.63 3.18 4.21
CA GLU A 5 26.78 2.88 2.79
C GLU A 5 28.10 2.16 2.50
N PHE A 6 29.21 2.62 3.11
CA PHE A 6 30.51 1.96 3.01
C PHE A 6 30.46 0.52 3.54
N ALA A 7 29.86 0.29 4.71
CA ALA A 7 29.72 -1.04 5.28
C ALA A 7 28.86 -1.96 4.41
N TYR A 8 27.75 -1.44 3.86
CA TYR A 8 26.86 -2.20 2.99
C TYR A 8 27.56 -2.62 1.68
N ASN A 9 28.22 -1.67 0.99
CA ASN A 9 28.89 -1.90 -0.29
C ASN A 9 30.12 -2.82 -0.18
N ASN A 10 30.71 -2.92 1.02
CA ASN A 10 31.86 -3.77 1.30
C ASN A 10 31.49 -5.10 1.98
N SER A 11 30.24 -5.28 2.37
CA SER A 11 29.77 -6.53 2.95
C SER A 11 29.66 -7.63 1.90
N TYR A 12 29.95 -8.88 2.31
CA TYR A 12 29.87 -10.03 1.43
C TYR A 12 28.41 -10.37 1.10
N TYR A 13 28.08 -10.41 -0.20
CA TYR A 13 26.76 -10.84 -0.67
C TYR A 13 26.78 -12.32 -1.07
N SER A 14 26.03 -13.15 -0.37
CA SER A 14 25.98 -14.61 -0.62
C SER A 14 25.47 -14.98 -2.01
N SER A 15 24.61 -14.16 -2.61
CA SER A 15 24.05 -14.38 -3.96
C SER A 15 25.08 -14.13 -5.07
N ILE A 16 25.99 -13.17 -4.91
CA ILE A 16 27.01 -12.80 -5.89
C ILE A 16 28.38 -13.45 -5.53
N GLN A 17 28.51 -13.93 -4.29
CA GLN A 17 29.73 -14.48 -3.68
C GLN A 17 30.91 -13.50 -3.66
N MET A 18 30.63 -12.20 -3.54
CA MET A 18 31.60 -11.11 -3.39
C MET A 18 30.88 -9.85 -2.88
N ALA A 19 31.62 -8.80 -2.55
CA ALA A 19 31.03 -7.52 -2.18
C ALA A 19 30.55 -6.73 -3.42
N PRO A 20 29.49 -5.90 -3.32
CA PRO A 20 29.07 -5.01 -4.40
C PRO A 20 30.21 -4.13 -4.94
N TYR A 21 31.07 -3.61 -4.07
CA TYR A 21 32.25 -2.85 -4.46
C TYR A 21 33.22 -3.68 -5.31
N GLU A 22 33.45 -4.93 -4.93
CA GLU A 22 34.33 -5.86 -5.65
C GLU A 22 33.76 -6.24 -7.02
N ALA A 23 32.45 -6.42 -7.10
CA ALA A 23 31.75 -6.68 -8.35
C ALA A 23 31.89 -5.51 -9.34
N LEU A 24 31.88 -4.27 -8.84
CA LEU A 24 31.97 -3.06 -9.67
C LEU A 24 33.40 -2.75 -10.11
N TYR A 25 34.37 -2.84 -9.20
CA TYR A 25 35.75 -2.41 -9.44
C TYR A 25 36.74 -3.55 -9.67
N GLY A 26 36.28 -4.80 -9.56
CA GLY A 26 37.12 -5.99 -9.67
C GLY A 26 38.17 -6.12 -8.57
N ARG A 27 38.03 -5.39 -7.46
CA ARG A 27 38.98 -5.38 -6.33
C ARG A 27 38.27 -5.13 -5.01
N LYS A 28 38.84 -5.61 -3.90
CA LYS A 28 38.34 -5.31 -2.56
C LYS A 28 38.57 -3.83 -2.20
N CYS A 29 37.67 -3.25 -1.41
CA CYS A 29 37.82 -1.88 -0.96
C CYS A 29 38.99 -1.74 0.00
N ARG A 30 39.74 -0.65 -0.13
CA ARG A 30 40.82 -0.32 0.80
C ARG A 30 40.19 0.12 2.11
N SER A 31 40.53 -0.56 3.20
CA SER A 31 40.19 -0.15 4.55
C SER A 31 41.48 0.12 5.32
N PRO A 32 41.49 1.02 6.32
CA PRO A 32 42.69 1.28 7.12
C PRO A 32 43.29 0.03 7.79
N ILE A 33 42.50 -1.05 7.93
CA ILE A 33 42.87 -2.32 8.58
C ILE A 33 43.43 -3.33 7.56
N PHE A 34 43.18 -3.14 6.26
CA PHE A 34 43.59 -4.07 5.20
C PHE A 34 44.17 -3.30 4.02
N TRP A 35 45.47 -3.01 4.12
CA TRP A 35 46.30 -2.53 3.02
C TRP A 35 46.96 -3.74 2.35
N ASP A 36 46.36 -4.27 1.29
CA ASP A 36 47.08 -5.20 0.41
C ASP A 36 48.26 -4.46 -0.24
N GLU A 37 49.36 -5.20 -0.47
CA GLU A 37 50.60 -4.70 -1.05
C GLU A 37 50.36 -3.99 -2.39
N VAL A 38 50.93 -2.80 -2.48
CA VAL A 38 50.84 -1.90 -3.64
C VAL A 38 51.73 -2.46 -4.75
N GLY A 39 51.12 -3.14 -5.72
CA GLY A 39 51.66 -3.16 -7.07
C GLY A 39 51.17 -1.91 -7.81
N GLU A 40 52.10 -1.04 -8.24
CA GLU A 40 51.81 0.02 -9.22
C GLU A 40 51.09 -0.59 -10.43
N ARG A 41 49.79 -0.31 -10.59
CA ARG A 41 49.18 -0.46 -11.91
C ARG A 41 49.67 0.70 -12.74
N ARG A 42 50.71 0.45 -13.53
CA ARG A 42 51.27 1.41 -14.50
C ARG A 42 50.13 2.00 -15.31
N VAL A 43 49.90 3.28 -15.06
CA VAL A 43 48.96 4.12 -15.78
C VAL A 43 49.63 4.38 -17.13
N LEU A 44 49.01 3.89 -18.22
CA LEU A 44 49.32 4.13 -19.64
C LEU A 44 50.29 3.13 -20.29
N ASP A 45 49.75 2.09 -20.94
CA ASP A 45 50.40 1.38 -22.07
C ASP A 45 49.32 0.68 -22.95
N PRO A 46 49.55 0.38 -24.25
CA PRO A 46 48.55 -0.08 -25.24
C PRO A 46 47.86 -1.43 -24.96
N VAL A 47 48.14 -2.05 -23.82
CA VAL A 47 47.65 -3.36 -23.37
C VAL A 47 46.28 -3.20 -22.69
N ALA A 48 45.36 -2.50 -23.38
CA ALA A 48 44.04 -2.18 -22.84
C ALA A 48 42.99 -3.28 -23.00
N VAL A 49 43.22 -4.17 -23.94
CA VAL A 49 42.28 -5.21 -24.30
C VAL A 49 42.12 -6.29 -23.21
N PRO A 50 43.20 -6.77 -22.55
CA PRO A 50 43.09 -7.85 -21.56
C PRO A 50 42.28 -7.47 -20.31
N TRP A 51 42.29 -6.21 -19.89
CA TRP A 51 41.51 -5.78 -18.73
C TRP A 51 40.01 -5.65 -19.02
N ILE A 52 39.67 -5.34 -20.27
CA ILE A 52 38.28 -5.27 -20.72
C ILE A 52 37.71 -6.69 -20.77
N GLU A 53 38.50 -7.65 -21.24
CA GLU A 53 38.15 -9.07 -21.26
C GLU A 53 37.90 -9.62 -19.84
N ASP A 54 38.81 -9.41 -18.88
CA ASP A 54 38.62 -9.82 -17.48
C ASP A 54 37.37 -9.17 -16.86
N ALA A 55 37.14 -7.87 -17.13
CA ALA A 55 35.93 -7.19 -16.66
C ALA A 55 34.65 -7.82 -17.24
N TYR A 56 34.64 -8.17 -18.53
CA TYR A 56 33.51 -8.84 -19.17
C TYR A 56 33.26 -10.23 -18.60
N GLU A 57 34.31 -11.01 -18.32
CA GLU A 57 34.20 -12.32 -17.70
C GLU A 57 33.58 -12.22 -16.31
N ARG A 58 34.03 -11.27 -15.48
CA ARG A 58 33.47 -11.02 -14.16
C ARG A 58 32.00 -10.61 -14.22
N VAL A 59 31.63 -9.69 -15.11
CA VAL A 59 30.23 -9.28 -15.31
C VAL A 59 29.36 -10.46 -15.75
N LYS A 60 29.88 -11.33 -16.62
CA LYS A 60 29.18 -12.54 -17.07
C LYS A 60 28.91 -13.49 -15.91
N VAL A 61 29.91 -13.74 -15.05
CA VAL A 61 29.77 -14.57 -13.84
C VAL A 61 28.75 -13.96 -12.87
N ILE A 62 28.81 -12.65 -12.63
CA ILE A 62 27.88 -11.94 -11.75
C ILE A 62 26.43 -12.09 -12.25
N ARG A 63 26.20 -11.89 -13.55
CA ARG A 63 24.87 -12.06 -14.16
C ARG A 63 24.35 -13.48 -14.00
N GLN A 64 25.19 -14.48 -14.25
CA GLN A 64 24.83 -15.89 -14.08
C GLN A 64 24.47 -16.21 -12.63
N ARG A 65 25.29 -15.78 -11.67
CA ARG A 65 25.04 -15.99 -10.24
C ARG A 65 23.74 -15.33 -9.78
N LEU A 66 23.50 -14.10 -10.23
CA LEU A 66 22.27 -13.37 -9.93
C LEU A 66 21.04 -14.10 -10.49
N GLN A 67 21.11 -14.61 -11.72
CA GLN A 67 20.03 -15.36 -12.34
C GLN A 67 19.75 -16.68 -11.61
N ILE A 68 20.78 -17.39 -11.16
CA ILE A 68 20.65 -18.60 -10.34
C ILE A 68 19.99 -18.27 -9.00
N ALA A 69 20.43 -17.21 -8.32
CA ALA A 69 19.86 -16.78 -7.05
C ALA A 69 18.38 -16.41 -7.18
N GLN A 70 18.02 -15.64 -8.22
CA GLN A 70 16.63 -15.31 -8.54
C GLN A 70 15.80 -16.56 -8.84
N SER A 71 16.33 -17.50 -9.63
CA SER A 71 15.65 -18.75 -9.96
C SER A 71 15.40 -19.62 -8.72
N ARG A 72 16.35 -19.67 -7.78
CA ARG A 72 16.19 -20.34 -6.48
C ARG A 72 15.14 -19.67 -5.60
N GLN A 73 15.16 -18.34 -5.52
CA GLN A 73 14.14 -17.59 -4.77
C GLN A 73 12.76 -17.84 -5.35
N LYS A 74 12.64 -17.81 -6.68
CA LYS A 74 11.41 -18.11 -7.41
C LYS A 74 10.94 -19.53 -7.12
N SER A 75 11.81 -20.54 -7.23
CA SER A 75 11.44 -21.93 -6.96
C SER A 75 10.98 -22.15 -5.51
N TYR A 76 11.64 -21.52 -4.53
CA TYR A 76 11.21 -21.59 -3.12
C TYR A 76 9.86 -20.91 -2.90
N ALA A 77 9.62 -19.78 -3.54
CA ALA A 77 8.35 -19.06 -3.43
C ALA A 77 7.21 -19.82 -4.13
N ASP A 78 7.46 -20.34 -5.33
CA ASP A 78 6.46 -21.01 -6.17
C ASP A 78 6.10 -22.39 -5.62
N ASN A 79 7.06 -23.16 -5.08
CA ASN A 79 6.78 -24.49 -4.50
C ASN A 79 5.79 -24.44 -3.31
N ARG A 80 5.65 -23.28 -2.65
CA ARG A 80 4.71 -23.08 -1.53
C ARG A 80 3.40 -22.40 -1.93
N ARG A 81 3.24 -22.02 -3.20
CA ARG A 81 2.03 -21.36 -3.72
C ARG A 81 1.24 -22.32 -4.60
N LYS A 82 -0.08 -22.32 -4.43
CA LYS A 82 -0.99 -22.95 -5.39
C LYS A 82 -1.32 -21.92 -6.47
N ASP A 83 -1.16 -22.29 -7.73
CA ASP A 83 -1.55 -21.43 -8.84
C ASP A 83 -3.09 -21.31 -8.85
N LEU A 84 -3.60 -20.17 -8.39
CA LEU A 84 -5.03 -19.95 -8.24
C LEU A 84 -5.56 -19.27 -9.50
N LYS A 85 -6.11 -20.09 -10.40
CA LYS A 85 -6.79 -19.62 -11.61
C LYS A 85 -8.27 -19.56 -11.34
N PHE A 86 -8.88 -18.45 -11.71
CA PHE A 86 -10.32 -18.30 -11.64
C PHE A 86 -10.89 -18.21 -13.05
N GLU A 87 -12.01 -18.88 -13.27
CA GLU A 87 -12.78 -18.79 -14.50
C GLU A 87 -13.79 -17.64 -14.39
N VAL A 88 -14.21 -17.12 -15.54
CA VAL A 88 -15.25 -16.09 -15.60
C VAL A 88 -16.54 -16.69 -15.00
N ALA A 89 -17.23 -15.90 -14.16
CA ALA A 89 -18.38 -16.30 -13.34
C ALA A 89 -18.09 -17.06 -12.03
N ASN A 90 -16.84 -17.41 -11.71
CA ASN A 90 -16.49 -17.90 -10.37
C ASN A 90 -16.79 -16.84 -9.32
N LYS A 91 -17.28 -17.27 -8.16
CA LYS A 91 -17.56 -16.39 -7.01
C LYS A 91 -16.37 -16.36 -6.06
N VAL A 92 -15.84 -15.17 -5.75
CA VAL A 92 -14.69 -14.99 -4.85
C VAL A 92 -14.98 -13.97 -3.77
N PHE A 93 -14.35 -14.17 -2.61
CA PHE A 93 -14.39 -13.23 -1.51
C PHE A 93 -13.24 -12.23 -1.59
N LEU A 94 -13.56 -10.94 -1.44
CA LEU A 94 -12.55 -9.88 -1.44
C LEU A 94 -12.04 -9.65 -0.01
N LYS A 95 -10.73 -9.74 0.20
CA LYS A 95 -10.12 -9.40 1.48
C LYS A 95 -10.19 -7.89 1.71
N VAL A 96 -10.84 -7.47 2.78
CA VAL A 96 -10.90 -6.07 3.18
C VAL A 96 -9.82 -5.84 4.22
N THR A 97 -8.86 -4.99 3.91
CA THR A 97 -8.08 -4.32 4.96
C THR A 97 -8.98 -3.24 5.54
N PRO A 98 -9.20 -3.18 6.87
CA PRO A 98 -9.90 -2.06 7.47
C PRO A 98 -9.06 -0.81 7.24
N LEU A 99 -9.30 -0.13 6.11
CA LEU A 99 -8.90 1.25 5.94
C LEU A 99 -9.68 2.06 6.97
N ARG A 100 -9.03 3.10 7.50
CA ARG A 100 -9.45 3.85 8.69
C ARG A 100 -10.91 4.33 8.69
N SER A 101 -11.59 4.40 7.54
CA SER A 101 -12.97 4.90 7.38
C SER A 101 -14.04 3.81 7.14
N LEU A 102 -13.82 2.87 6.21
CA LEU A 102 -14.89 1.98 5.71
C LEU A 102 -15.45 0.98 6.73
N THR A 103 -14.70 0.67 7.78
CA THR A 103 -15.13 -0.24 8.86
C THR A 103 -14.77 0.36 10.21
N ALA A 104 -15.09 1.65 10.43
CA ALA A 104 -14.87 2.33 11.70
C ALA A 104 -15.99 2.03 12.72
N GLY A 105 -16.18 0.75 13.04
CA GLY A 105 -17.05 0.28 14.14
C GLY A 105 -16.27 0.05 15.45
N LYS A 106 -16.96 0.08 16.59
CA LYS A 106 -16.39 -0.24 17.91
C LYS A 106 -15.77 -1.66 17.91
N GLY A 107 -14.45 -1.71 17.90
CA GLY A 107 -13.66 -2.92 18.14
C GLY A 107 -13.10 -3.55 16.85
N LYS A 108 -11.81 -3.34 16.60
CA LYS A 108 -11.02 -4.00 15.53
C LYS A 108 -10.99 -5.54 15.63
N LYS A 109 -11.51 -6.11 16.73
CA LYS A 109 -11.25 -7.49 17.15
C LYS A 109 -12.24 -8.52 16.57
N LEU A 110 -13.33 -8.11 15.90
CA LEU A 110 -14.36 -9.03 15.36
C LEU A 110 -14.97 -8.60 14.00
N GLN A 111 -14.31 -7.72 13.24
CA GLN A 111 -14.82 -7.33 11.91
C GLN A 111 -14.55 -8.40 10.85
N PRO A 112 -15.45 -8.56 9.85
CA PRO A 112 -15.23 -9.51 8.76
C PRO A 112 -13.99 -9.09 7.97
N ARG A 113 -13.05 -10.03 7.79
CA ARG A 113 -11.84 -9.81 6.98
C ARG A 113 -12.08 -9.92 5.48
N TYR A 114 -13.25 -10.43 5.11
CA TYR A 114 -13.63 -10.71 3.73
C TYR A 114 -15.07 -10.29 3.51
N VAL A 115 -15.35 -9.69 2.35
CA VAL A 115 -16.69 -9.26 1.95
C VAL A 115 -17.11 -10.06 0.72
N GLY A 116 -18.37 -10.51 0.74
CA GLY A 116 -19.20 -10.92 -0.39
C GLY A 116 -18.65 -11.98 -1.36
N PRO A 117 -19.47 -12.93 -1.84
CA PRO A 117 -19.10 -13.71 -3.02
C PRO A 117 -19.36 -12.87 -4.29
N PHE A 118 -18.30 -12.31 -4.88
CA PHE A 118 -18.38 -11.51 -6.11
C PHE A 118 -18.04 -12.34 -7.36
N LYS A 119 -18.74 -12.08 -8.46
CA LYS A 119 -18.48 -12.77 -9.73
C LYS A 119 -17.26 -12.18 -10.42
N ILE A 120 -16.33 -13.04 -10.76
CA ILE A 120 -15.16 -12.70 -11.58
C ILE A 120 -15.59 -12.43 -13.02
N LEU A 121 -15.16 -11.27 -13.53
CA LEU A 121 -15.26 -10.79 -14.90
C LEU A 121 -14.05 -11.28 -15.73
N PRO A 122 -13.91 -10.86 -17.01
CA PRO A 122 -12.73 -11.17 -17.79
C PRO A 122 -11.42 -10.78 -17.10
N ARG A 123 -10.40 -11.62 -17.32
CA ARG A 123 -9.04 -11.47 -16.80
C ARG A 123 -8.35 -10.29 -17.49
N VAL A 124 -7.77 -9.38 -16.71
CA VAL A 124 -7.01 -8.23 -17.23
C VAL A 124 -5.52 -8.55 -17.29
N GLY A 125 -5.03 -9.42 -16.41
CA GLY A 125 -3.63 -9.86 -16.39
C GLY A 125 -3.45 -11.20 -15.67
N ASN A 126 -2.20 -11.70 -15.60
CA ASN A 126 -1.97 -13.06 -15.13
C ASN A 126 -2.46 -13.32 -13.68
N VAL A 127 -2.48 -12.31 -12.82
CA VAL A 127 -2.97 -12.44 -11.42
C VAL A 127 -4.09 -11.43 -11.14
N ALA A 128 -4.57 -10.71 -12.16
CA ALA A 128 -5.51 -9.61 -12.02
C ALA A 128 -6.83 -9.91 -12.75
N TYR A 129 -7.92 -9.93 -11.99
CA TYR A 129 -9.26 -10.21 -12.47
C TYR A 129 -10.16 -9.00 -12.18
N ARG A 130 -11.04 -8.63 -13.13
CA ARG A 130 -12.14 -7.71 -12.84
C ARG A 130 -13.19 -8.45 -12.02
N SER A 131 -14.00 -7.73 -11.24
CA SER A 131 -15.09 -8.31 -10.46
C SER A 131 -16.28 -7.37 -10.48
N ILE A 132 -17.49 -7.91 -10.66
CA ILE A 132 -18.71 -7.11 -10.48
C ILE A 132 -19.04 -7.11 -8.98
N ILE A 133 -18.90 -5.95 -8.35
CA ILE A 133 -19.50 -5.69 -7.05
C ILE A 133 -21.00 -5.46 -7.31
N GLN A 134 -21.77 -6.55 -7.42
CA GLN A 134 -23.22 -6.51 -7.55
C GLN A 134 -23.81 -6.23 -6.17
N THR A 135 -23.86 -4.96 -5.78
CA THR A 135 -24.76 -4.47 -4.75
C THR A 135 -25.82 -3.58 -5.40
N PRO A 136 -26.99 -3.38 -4.78
CA PRO A 136 -27.96 -2.35 -5.21
C PRO A 136 -27.43 -0.91 -5.03
N LEU A 137 -26.16 -0.75 -4.68
CA LEU A 137 -25.49 0.53 -4.48
C LEU A 137 -24.92 0.98 -5.82
N MET A 138 -25.66 1.88 -6.45
CA MET A 138 -25.28 2.62 -7.65
C MET A 138 -23.80 3.04 -7.61
N TYR A 139 -23.14 2.88 -8.77
CA TYR A 139 -21.92 3.57 -9.22
C TYR A 139 -21.22 4.41 -8.14
N ILE A 140 -20.23 3.80 -7.46
CA ILE A 140 -19.21 4.58 -6.78
C ILE A 140 -18.30 5.06 -7.90
N ASP A 141 -18.42 6.35 -8.28
CA ASP A 141 -17.41 7.00 -9.13
C ASP A 141 -16.11 7.06 -8.35
N ILE A 142 -15.27 6.07 -8.57
CA ILE A 142 -13.89 6.06 -8.11
C ILE A 142 -13.12 6.91 -9.13
N ASP A 143 -12.71 8.10 -8.71
CA ASP A 143 -11.83 8.97 -9.50
C ASP A 143 -10.51 8.24 -9.86
N GLU A 144 -9.80 8.65 -10.90
CA GLU A 144 -8.53 8.01 -11.35
C GLU A 144 -7.47 7.90 -10.23
N SER A 145 -7.63 8.69 -9.18
CA SER A 145 -6.86 8.71 -7.94
C SER A 145 -7.15 7.56 -6.95
N LEU A 146 -8.16 6.71 -7.19
CA LEU A 146 -8.64 5.66 -6.29
C LEU A 146 -9.11 6.15 -4.90
N THR A 147 -9.34 7.44 -4.73
CA THR A 147 -9.84 8.03 -3.47
C THR A 147 -11.37 8.08 -3.45
N TYR A 148 -11.97 7.54 -2.38
CA TYR A 148 -13.42 7.55 -2.14
C TYR A 148 -13.74 8.55 -1.03
N GLU A 149 -14.46 9.62 -1.37
CA GLU A 149 -14.93 10.60 -0.40
C GLU A 149 -16.35 10.25 0.06
N GLU A 150 -16.49 9.90 1.34
CA GLU A 150 -17.81 9.67 1.96
C GLU A 150 -18.55 10.99 2.12
N ARG A 151 -19.73 11.10 1.48
CA ARG A 151 -20.60 12.27 1.61
C ARG A 151 -21.72 12.02 2.62
N PRO A 152 -21.93 12.93 3.57
CA PRO A 152 -23.02 12.80 4.54
C PRO A 152 -24.35 13.16 3.89
N VAL A 153 -25.39 12.40 4.23
CA VAL A 153 -26.76 12.54 3.70
C VAL A 153 -27.64 13.31 4.66
N GLN A 154 -27.65 12.90 5.93
CA GLN A 154 -28.59 13.44 6.91
C GLN A 154 -28.05 13.30 8.34
N ILE A 155 -28.43 14.24 9.21
CA ILE A 155 -28.23 14.14 10.65
C ILE A 155 -29.44 13.42 11.25
N LEU A 156 -29.19 12.26 11.86
CA LEU A 156 -30.24 11.41 12.44
C LEU A 156 -30.53 11.75 13.89
N ASP A 157 -29.54 12.21 14.65
CA ASP A 157 -29.65 12.45 16.08
C ASP A 157 -28.60 13.45 16.58
N ARG A 158 -28.83 14.07 17.74
CA ARG A 158 -27.91 15.00 18.40
C ARG A 158 -27.73 14.62 19.86
N LYS A 159 -26.49 14.64 20.35
CA LYS A 159 -26.20 14.34 21.76
C LYS A 159 -25.04 15.18 22.27
N VAL A 160 -25.15 15.67 23.50
CA VAL A 160 -24.03 16.32 24.19
C VAL A 160 -23.29 15.30 25.04
N LYS A 161 -21.97 15.22 24.86
CA LYS A 161 -21.08 14.43 25.71
C LYS A 161 -20.47 15.33 26.77
N GLU A 162 -20.88 15.13 28.02
CA GLU A 162 -20.32 15.85 29.16
C GLU A 162 -19.02 15.20 29.63
N LEU A 163 -17.97 16.02 29.76
CA LEU A 163 -16.70 15.69 30.38
C LEU A 163 -16.53 16.57 31.63
N ARG A 164 -15.60 16.19 32.52
CA ARG A 164 -15.33 16.90 33.79
C ARG A 164 -15.08 18.41 33.62
N THR A 165 -14.65 18.84 32.43
CA THR A 165 -14.25 20.23 32.16
C THR A 165 -14.87 20.84 30.89
N LYS A 166 -15.59 20.06 30.07
CA LYS A 166 -16.11 20.51 28.76
C LYS A 166 -17.37 19.76 28.37
N GLN A 167 -18.23 20.42 27.60
CA GLN A 167 -19.36 19.79 26.91
C GLN A 167 -19.04 19.72 25.42
N ILE A 168 -19.16 18.53 24.81
CA ILE A 168 -18.87 18.32 23.39
C ILE A 168 -20.17 17.90 22.68
N PRO A 169 -20.74 18.76 21.81
CA PRO A 169 -21.90 18.40 21.00
C PRO A 169 -21.50 17.45 19.87
N LEU A 170 -22.25 16.36 19.75
CA LEU A 170 -22.08 15.31 18.75
C LEU A 170 -23.35 15.18 17.91
N VAL A 171 -23.16 14.92 16.62
CA VAL A 171 -24.22 14.63 15.66
C VAL A 171 -24.07 13.21 15.14
N LYS A 172 -25.19 12.49 15.02
CA LYS A 172 -25.24 11.18 14.39
C LYS A 172 -25.44 11.38 12.89
N VAL A 173 -24.45 11.03 12.09
CA VAL A 173 -24.44 11.30 10.64
C VAL A 173 -24.69 10.01 9.87
N LEU A 174 -25.69 10.05 8.98
CA LEU A 174 -25.91 9.03 7.97
C LEU A 174 -25.09 9.35 6.72
N TRP A 175 -24.35 8.37 6.21
CA TRP A 175 -23.50 8.52 5.03
C TRP A 175 -24.14 7.84 3.81
N ARG A 176 -23.85 8.34 2.60
CA ARG A 176 -24.57 7.98 1.35
C ARG A 176 -24.63 6.49 1.02
N ASN A 177 -23.69 5.72 1.54
CA ASN A 177 -23.52 4.29 1.25
C ASN A 177 -23.56 3.41 2.51
N HIS A 178 -23.97 3.97 3.66
CA HIS A 178 -24.07 3.26 4.93
C HIS A 178 -25.53 3.06 5.32
N GLU A 179 -25.83 1.92 5.96
CA GLU A 179 -27.16 1.71 6.55
C GLU A 179 -27.35 2.56 7.82
N VAL A 180 -28.59 2.74 8.27
CA VAL A 180 -28.89 3.55 9.48
C VAL A 180 -28.16 3.01 10.73
N GLU A 181 -27.92 1.71 10.79
CA GLU A 181 -27.15 1.04 11.85
C GLU A 181 -25.65 1.36 11.81
N GLU A 182 -25.12 1.73 10.64
CA GLU A 182 -23.71 2.06 10.41
C GLU A 182 -23.41 3.56 10.53
N SER A 183 -24.36 4.36 11.01
CA SER A 183 -24.17 5.80 11.25
C SER A 183 -23.13 6.10 12.34
N THR A 184 -22.29 7.11 12.10
CA THR A 184 -21.22 7.49 13.03
C THR A 184 -21.58 8.72 13.85
N TRP A 185 -21.00 8.82 15.05
CA TRP A 185 -21.11 10.01 15.91
C TRP A 185 -19.89 10.90 15.69
N GLU A 186 -20.12 12.08 15.12
CA GLU A 186 -19.08 13.04 14.79
C GLU A 186 -19.26 14.33 15.57
N VAL A 187 -18.18 15.10 15.72
CA VAL A 187 -18.23 16.40 16.41
C VAL A 187 -19.03 17.38 15.57
N GLU A 188 -20.01 18.04 16.20
CA GLU A 188 -20.95 18.91 15.49
C GLU A 188 -20.25 20.07 14.77
N GLU A 189 -19.26 20.69 15.41
CA GLU A 189 -18.48 21.79 14.82
C GLU A 189 -17.74 21.36 13.55
N ASP A 190 -17.13 20.18 13.55
CA ASP A 190 -16.37 19.66 12.41
C ASP A 190 -17.28 19.35 11.21
N ILE A 191 -18.43 18.73 11.46
CA ILE A 191 -19.41 18.41 10.41
C ILE A 191 -20.08 19.69 9.89
N ARG A 192 -20.34 20.66 10.76
CA ARG A 192 -20.90 21.96 10.37
C ARG A 192 -19.92 22.78 9.53
N ALA A 193 -18.63 22.74 9.86
CA ALA A 193 -17.59 23.42 9.08
C ALA A 193 -17.42 22.82 7.68
N LYS A 194 -17.46 21.48 7.56
CA LYS A 194 -17.29 20.78 6.27
C LYS A 194 -18.56 20.71 5.44
N TYR A 195 -19.71 20.57 6.07
CA TYR A 195 -21.00 20.33 5.44
C TYR A 195 -22.10 21.22 6.05
N PRO A 196 -21.99 22.55 5.92
CA PRO A 196 -22.92 23.50 6.54
C PRO A 196 -24.36 23.33 6.07
N LYS A 197 -24.56 22.85 4.83
CA LYS A 197 -25.88 22.60 4.22
C LYS A 197 -26.71 21.53 4.94
N LEU A 198 -26.11 20.68 5.78
CA LEU A 198 -26.85 19.70 6.56
C LEU A 198 -27.54 20.28 7.80
N PHE A 199 -27.23 21.53 8.14
CA PHE A 199 -27.75 22.21 9.32
C PHE A 199 -28.73 23.34 8.98
N SER A 200 -28.98 23.61 7.69
CA SER A 200 -29.81 24.73 7.24
C SER A 200 -31.33 24.49 7.34
N ASP A 201 -31.78 23.27 7.59
CA ASP A 201 -33.21 22.90 7.53
C ASP A 201 -33.95 23.02 8.89
N GLN A 202 -33.54 23.94 9.77
CA GLN A 202 -34.25 24.19 11.05
C GLN A 202 -34.98 25.55 11.12
N CYS A 203 -35.28 26.18 9.98
CA CYS A 203 -36.09 27.40 9.95
C CYS A 203 -37.18 27.35 8.86
N GLN A 204 -38.24 26.57 9.08
CA GLN A 204 -39.58 26.88 8.57
C GLN A 204 -40.63 26.03 9.31
N ASN A 205 -41.71 26.70 9.70
CA ASN A 205 -42.89 26.23 10.45
C ASN A 205 -42.80 26.46 11.96
N PHE A 206 -43.24 27.63 12.42
CA PHE A 206 -44.47 27.81 13.23
C PHE A 206 -44.52 29.28 13.67
N GLU A 207 -45.12 30.15 12.87
CA GLU A 207 -45.88 31.33 13.32
C GLU A 207 -46.70 31.84 12.12
N ASP A 208 -47.93 32.30 12.42
CA ASP A 208 -48.95 32.89 11.55
C ASP A 208 -50.00 31.97 10.88
N GLU A 209 -51.07 31.64 11.63
CA GLU A 209 -52.48 31.85 11.19
C GLU A 209 -53.47 31.48 12.31
N ILE A 210 -53.70 32.39 13.27
CA ILE A 210 -55.02 32.60 13.90
C ILE A 210 -55.17 34.10 14.21
N LEU A 211 -55.93 34.79 13.36
CA LEU A 211 -56.73 35.97 13.71
C LEU A 211 -58.11 35.80 13.06
#